data_AF-A0A3A5RKE9-F1
#
_entry.id   AF-A0A3A5RKE9-F1
#
_cell.length_a   1.000
_cell.length_b   1.000
_cell.length_c   1.000
_cell.angle_alpha   90.00
_cell.angle_beta   90.00
_cell.angle_gamma   90.00
#
_symmetry.space_group_name_H-M   'P 1'
#
loop_
_entity.id
_entity.type
_entity.pdbx_description
1 polymer ?
#
loop_
_entity_poly.entity_id
_entity_poly.type
_entity_poly.pdbx_seq_one_letter_code
_entity_poly.pdbx_strand_id
1 'polypeptide(L)'
;MFLESLFRHFCFFVGIQQESRKEGKNMKLEDVRKEIDALDPQIKTLILRRMDCSLEVAKAKQAAGETTIYRRDREKAILDRLGADVPADRLPEYLAVVRKIMETSRMFQYGLLFDWNPDLFKELSAGIDTTPGGWRVKIRLTRPDEPNAMSSILSMVGDYGFNMQYMELMSFNEGTHSVTFDLTILGDLSDTAMQKLLFQLSKESEGFVILQNDRKDGAAK
;
A
#
# COMPACT_ATOMS: atom_id res chain seq x y z
N MET A 1 -25.20 37.05 -42.78
CA MET A 1 -24.50 35.82 -43.21
C MET A 1 -23.49 35.29 -42.19
N PHE A 2 -22.76 36.12 -41.44
CA PHE A 2 -21.79 35.65 -40.43
C PHE A 2 -22.42 35.19 -39.10
N LEU A 3 -23.55 35.76 -38.67
CA LEU A 3 -24.18 35.39 -37.39
C LEU A 3 -24.89 34.03 -37.42
N GLU A 4 -25.49 33.63 -38.55
CA GLU A 4 -26.17 32.33 -38.65
C GLU A 4 -25.19 31.14 -38.65
N SER A 5 -23.98 31.33 -39.18
CA SER A 5 -22.94 30.29 -39.18
C SER A 5 -22.41 30.00 -37.78
N LEU A 6 -22.32 31.01 -36.91
CA LEU A 6 -21.91 30.82 -35.51
C LEU A 6 -23.01 30.17 -34.68
N PHE A 7 -24.28 30.52 -34.91
CA PHE A 7 -25.40 29.93 -34.19
C PHE A 7 -25.59 28.45 -34.53
N ARG A 8 -25.38 28.07 -35.80
CA ARG A 8 -25.41 26.66 -36.24
C ARG A 8 -24.28 25.81 -35.64
N HIS A 9 -23.09 26.38 -35.48
CA HIS A 9 -21.97 25.68 -34.83
C HIS A 9 -22.17 25.56 -33.31
N PHE A 10 -22.75 26.57 -32.67
CA PHE A 10 -23.07 26.54 -31.25
C PHE A 10 -24.21 25.55 -30.93
N CYS A 11 -25.26 25.52 -31.75
CA CYS A 11 -26.33 24.52 -31.62
C CYS A 11 -25.84 23.09 -31.92
N PHE A 12 -24.87 22.90 -32.82
CA PHE A 12 -24.26 21.59 -33.07
C PHE A 12 -23.35 21.15 -31.91
N PHE A 13 -22.64 22.09 -31.26
CA PHE A 13 -21.78 21.78 -30.11
C PHE A 13 -22.60 21.48 -28.83
N VAL A 14 -23.71 22.19 -28.60
CA VAL A 14 -24.66 21.88 -27.51
C VAL A 14 -25.47 20.61 -27.83
N GLY A 15 -25.80 20.36 -29.10
CA GLY A 15 -26.48 19.14 -29.56
C GLY A 15 -25.62 17.88 -29.43
N ILE A 16 -24.32 17.96 -29.74
CA ILE A 16 -23.39 16.82 -29.63
C ILE A 16 -23.03 16.49 -28.17
N GLN A 17 -23.06 17.47 -27.26
CA GLN A 17 -22.85 17.20 -25.83
C GLN A 17 -24.11 16.66 -25.11
N GLN A 18 -25.29 16.67 -25.75
CA GLN A 18 -26.50 16.06 -25.16
C GLN A 18 -26.74 14.61 -25.58
N GLU A 19 -26.01 14.07 -26.56
CA GLU A 19 -26.31 12.76 -27.15
C GLU A 19 -25.49 11.58 -26.59
N SER A 20 -24.70 11.81 -25.52
CA SER A 20 -24.07 10.72 -24.75
C SER A 20 -24.62 10.57 -23.33
N ARG A 21 -25.80 11.15 -23.03
CA ARG A 21 -26.59 10.72 -21.88
C ARG A 21 -27.23 9.38 -22.26
N LYS A 22 -26.42 8.31 -22.27
CA LYS A 22 -26.91 6.94 -22.39
C LYS A 22 -28.07 6.81 -21.41
N GLU A 23 -29.24 6.56 -21.97
CA GLU A 23 -30.45 6.15 -21.25
C GLU A 23 -30.03 5.25 -20.09
N GLY A 24 -30.52 5.56 -18.90
CA GLY A 24 -30.35 4.71 -17.73
C GLY A 24 -30.98 3.35 -18.03
N LYS A 25 -30.20 2.47 -18.66
CA LYS A 25 -30.54 1.06 -18.84
C LYS A 25 -30.65 0.53 -17.42
N ASN A 26 -31.89 0.36 -16.95
CA ASN A 26 -32.18 -0.23 -15.65
C ASN A 26 -31.84 -1.72 -15.75
N MET A 27 -30.53 -2.01 -15.77
CA MET A 27 -30.01 -3.36 -15.79
C MET A 27 -30.50 -4.04 -14.53
N LYS A 28 -31.08 -5.22 -14.68
CA LYS A 28 -31.46 -6.01 -13.51
C LYS A 28 -30.19 -6.31 -12.72
N LEU A 29 -30.30 -6.33 -11.39
CA LEU A 29 -29.17 -6.60 -10.48
C LEU A 29 -28.38 -7.86 -10.89
N GLU A 30 -29.06 -8.88 -11.37
CA GLU A 30 -28.45 -10.12 -11.86
C GLU A 30 -27.57 -9.91 -13.09
N ASP A 31 -27.98 -9.05 -14.02
CA ASP A 31 -27.21 -8.76 -15.23
C ASP A 31 -25.95 -7.95 -14.89
N VAL A 32 -26.05 -7.02 -13.94
CA VAL A 32 -24.89 -6.26 -13.43
C VAL A 32 -23.90 -7.19 -12.72
N ARG A 33 -24.38 -8.14 -11.91
CA ARG A 33 -23.50 -9.12 -11.24
C ARG A 33 -22.77 -10.02 -12.23
N LYS A 34 -23.45 -10.50 -13.27
CA LYS A 34 -22.83 -11.29 -14.34
C LYS A 34 -21.72 -10.51 -15.05
N GLU A 35 -21.89 -9.19 -15.21
CA GLU A 35 -20.85 -8.34 -15.79
C GLU A 35 -19.63 -8.25 -14.87
N ILE A 36 -19.83 -8.09 -13.55
CA ILE A 36 -18.74 -8.13 -12.55
C ILE A 36 -18.01 -9.48 -12.60
N ASP A 37 -18.76 -10.59 -12.58
CA ASP A 37 -18.19 -11.94 -12.61
C ASP A 37 -17.34 -12.18 -13.87
N ALA A 38 -17.68 -11.52 -14.99
CA ALA A 38 -16.91 -11.58 -16.23
C ALA A 38 -15.66 -10.67 -16.23
N LEU A 39 -15.66 -9.61 -15.41
CA LEU A 39 -14.52 -8.69 -15.26
C LEU A 39 -13.45 -9.24 -14.31
N ASP A 40 -13.85 -9.91 -13.23
CA ASP A 40 -12.92 -10.40 -12.19
C ASP A 40 -11.76 -11.27 -12.73
N PRO A 41 -11.97 -12.23 -13.66
CA PRO A 41 -10.87 -12.99 -14.25
C PRO A 41 -9.89 -12.13 -15.06
N GLN A 42 -10.38 -11.06 -15.69
CA GLN A 42 -9.54 -10.13 -16.46
C GLN A 42 -8.70 -9.26 -15.52
N ILE A 43 -9.31 -8.76 -14.44
CA ILE A 43 -8.61 -8.03 -13.38
C ILE A 43 -7.52 -8.91 -12.76
N LYS A 44 -7.86 -10.17 -12.40
CA LYS A 44 -6.87 -11.14 -11.88
C LYS A 44 -5.69 -11.30 -12.83
N THR A 45 -5.96 -11.48 -14.12
CA THR A 45 -4.91 -11.65 -15.14
C THR A 45 -3.98 -10.43 -15.21
N LEU A 46 -4.54 -9.22 -15.17
CA LEU A 46 -3.76 -7.99 -15.19
C LEU A 46 -2.95 -7.80 -13.91
N ILE A 47 -3.51 -8.11 -12.74
CA ILE A 47 -2.81 -8.01 -11.45
C ILE A 47 -1.63 -8.99 -11.40
N LEU A 48 -1.82 -10.25 -11.82
CA LEU A 48 -0.74 -11.23 -11.83
C LEU A 48 0.39 -10.83 -12.77
N ARG A 49 0.07 -10.38 -13.99
CA ARG A 49 1.09 -9.85 -14.92
C ARG A 49 1.83 -8.64 -14.34
N ARG A 50 1.12 -7.77 -13.61
CA ARG A 50 1.75 -6.65 -12.92
C ARG A 50 2.67 -7.14 -11.78
N MET A 51 2.31 -8.22 -11.10
CA MET A 51 3.14 -8.85 -10.08
C MET A 51 4.42 -9.46 -10.66
N ASP A 52 4.35 -10.04 -11.87
CA ASP A 52 5.55 -10.50 -12.59
C ASP A 52 6.51 -9.32 -12.88
N CYS A 53 5.98 -8.16 -13.27
CA CYS A 53 6.80 -6.95 -13.41
C CYS A 53 7.44 -6.53 -12.07
N SER A 54 6.72 -6.66 -10.95
CA SER A 54 7.25 -6.38 -9.61
C SER A 54 8.41 -7.33 -9.26
N LEU A 55 8.32 -8.61 -9.63
CA LEU A 55 9.42 -9.57 -9.50
C LEU A 55 10.67 -9.10 -10.26
N GLU A 56 10.53 -8.68 -11.51
CA GLU A 56 11.65 -8.19 -12.30
C GLU A 56 12.28 -6.92 -11.69
N VAL A 57 11.46 -6.02 -11.13
CA VAL A 57 11.96 -4.86 -10.38
C VAL A 57 12.75 -5.28 -9.13
N ALA A 58 12.29 -6.29 -8.39
CA ALA A 58 13.01 -6.80 -7.22
C ALA A 58 14.35 -7.41 -7.61
N LYS A 59 14.40 -8.22 -8.69
CA LYS A 59 15.65 -8.78 -9.24
C LYS A 59 16.62 -7.68 -9.65
N ALA A 60 16.15 -6.65 -10.35
CA ALA A 60 16.98 -5.53 -10.78
C ALA A 60 17.57 -4.75 -9.58
N LYS A 61 16.77 -4.50 -8.54
CA LYS A 61 17.22 -3.84 -7.30
C LYS A 61 18.21 -4.68 -6.51
N GLN A 62 17.95 -5.98 -6.37
CA GLN A 62 18.89 -6.94 -5.78
C GLN A 62 20.25 -6.90 -6.50
N ALA A 63 20.25 -6.99 -7.83
CA ALA A 63 21.48 -6.97 -8.63
C ALA A 63 22.26 -5.66 -8.47
N ALA A 64 21.56 -4.55 -8.19
CA ALA A 64 22.15 -3.25 -7.90
C ALA A 64 22.54 -3.06 -6.41
N GLY A 65 22.29 -4.05 -5.54
CA GLY A 65 22.53 -3.94 -4.09
C GLY A 65 21.55 -3.00 -3.36
N GLU A 66 20.43 -2.64 -3.98
CA GLU A 66 19.43 -1.75 -3.40
C GLU A 66 18.35 -2.56 -2.64
N THR A 67 18.20 -2.29 -1.34
CA THR A 67 17.22 -2.99 -0.48
C THR A 67 15.94 -2.20 -0.25
N THR A 68 15.81 -1.01 -0.84
CA THR A 68 14.65 -0.12 -0.70
C THR A 68 13.76 -0.23 -1.94
N ILE A 69 12.53 -0.70 -1.77
CA ILE A 69 11.53 -0.76 -2.86
C ILE A 69 10.72 0.53 -2.91
N TYR A 70 10.29 1.02 -1.76
CA TYR A 70 9.39 2.15 -1.63
C TYR A 70 10.05 3.46 -2.05
N ARG A 71 9.38 4.20 -2.95
CA ARG A 71 9.79 5.53 -3.39
C ARG A 71 8.56 6.43 -3.46
N ARG A 72 8.34 7.22 -2.41
CA ARG A 72 7.16 8.10 -2.25
C ARG A 72 6.88 8.96 -3.49
N ASP A 73 7.90 9.64 -4.03
CA ASP A 73 7.74 10.50 -5.20
C ASP A 73 7.30 9.73 -6.45
N ARG A 74 7.82 8.50 -6.62
CA ARG A 74 7.43 7.64 -7.74
C ARG A 74 5.98 7.21 -7.63
N GLU A 75 5.52 6.86 -6.43
CA GLU A 75 4.12 6.46 -6.21
C GLU A 75 3.17 7.63 -6.36
N LYS A 76 3.54 8.82 -5.87
CA LYS A 76 2.79 10.06 -6.11
C LYS A 76 2.65 10.33 -7.61
N ALA A 77 3.75 10.26 -8.37
CA ALA A 77 3.72 10.45 -9.82
C ALA A 77 2.85 9.40 -10.55
N ILE A 78 2.78 8.16 -10.05
CA ILE A 78 1.89 7.13 -10.58
C ILE A 78 0.43 7.47 -10.31
N LEU A 79 0.09 7.91 -9.09
CA LEU A 79 -1.27 8.30 -8.72
C LEU A 79 -1.74 9.51 -9.52
N ASP A 80 -0.89 10.53 -9.67
CA ASP A 80 -1.20 11.73 -10.44
C ASP A 80 -1.46 11.37 -11.91
N ARG A 81 -0.59 10.54 -12.51
CA ARG A 81 -0.74 10.10 -13.90
C ARG A 81 -1.99 9.24 -14.12
N LEU A 82 -2.27 8.30 -13.23
CA LEU A 82 -3.41 7.38 -13.37
C LEU A 82 -4.74 8.03 -12.97
N GLY A 83 -4.72 9.11 -12.18
CA GLY A 83 -5.92 9.85 -11.80
C GLY A 83 -6.32 10.93 -12.82
N ALA A 84 -5.45 11.30 -13.76
CA ALA A 84 -5.65 12.44 -14.65
C ALA A 84 -6.88 12.34 -15.56
N ASP A 85 -7.25 11.13 -15.98
CA ASP A 85 -8.36 10.85 -16.90
C ASP A 85 -9.55 10.17 -16.22
N VAL A 86 -9.53 10.05 -14.89
CA VAL A 86 -10.59 9.40 -14.13
C VAL A 86 -11.69 10.40 -13.76
N PRO A 87 -12.97 10.08 -14.02
CA PRO A 87 -14.09 10.92 -13.62
C PRO A 87 -14.10 11.27 -12.12
N ALA A 88 -14.42 12.53 -11.80
CA ALA A 88 -14.38 13.05 -10.44
C ALA A 88 -15.30 12.31 -9.44
N ASP A 89 -16.38 11.70 -9.92
CA ASP A 89 -17.34 10.92 -9.12
C ASP A 89 -16.82 9.53 -8.71
N ARG A 90 -15.68 9.07 -9.27
CA ARG A 90 -15.08 7.75 -8.98
C ARG A 90 -13.59 7.80 -8.66
N LEU A 91 -12.98 9.00 -8.73
CA LEU A 91 -11.55 9.21 -8.57
C LEU A 91 -11.02 8.73 -7.21
N PRO A 92 -11.65 9.06 -6.05
CA PRO A 92 -11.13 8.63 -4.75
C PRO A 92 -11.04 7.11 -4.61
N GLU A 93 -12.07 6.39 -5.05
CA GLU A 93 -12.17 4.93 -4.99
C GLU A 93 -11.13 4.28 -5.91
N TYR A 94 -10.99 4.78 -7.14
CA TYR A 94 -9.99 4.27 -8.07
C TYR A 94 -8.57 4.45 -7.51
N LEU A 95 -8.24 5.64 -7.00
CA LEU A 95 -6.92 5.89 -6.41
C LEU A 95 -6.66 5.03 -5.16
N ALA A 96 -7.69 4.68 -4.38
CA ALA A 96 -7.56 3.74 -3.27
C ALA A 96 -7.17 2.33 -3.75
N VAL A 97 -7.80 1.84 -4.82
CA VAL A 97 -7.42 0.56 -5.45
C VAL A 97 -5.98 0.60 -5.97
N VAL A 98 -5.59 1.68 -6.65
CA VAL A 98 -4.23 1.84 -7.18
C VAL A 98 -3.19 1.84 -6.04
N ARG A 99 -3.46 2.55 -4.94
CA ARG A 99 -2.59 2.53 -3.74
C ARG A 99 -2.42 1.11 -3.22
N LYS A 100 -3.52 0.36 -3.05
CA LYS A 100 -3.46 -1.01 -2.53
C LYS A 100 -2.69 -1.96 -3.46
N ILE A 101 -2.84 -1.80 -4.77
CA ILE A 101 -2.06 -2.55 -5.78
C ILE A 101 -0.55 -2.25 -5.63
N MET A 102 -0.17 -1.00 -5.36
CA MET A 102 1.23 -0.65 -5.11
C MET A 102 1.73 -1.23 -3.78
N GLU A 103 0.97 -1.09 -2.70
CA GLU A 103 1.28 -1.63 -1.37
C GLU A 103 1.53 -3.14 -1.39
N THR A 104 0.60 -3.90 -2.00
CA THR A 104 0.72 -5.37 -2.14
C THR A 104 1.89 -5.78 -3.03
N SER A 105 2.26 -4.96 -4.02
CA SER A 105 3.46 -5.21 -4.82
C SER A 105 4.72 -5.03 -3.99
N ARG A 106 4.79 -4.00 -3.15
CA ARG A 106 5.92 -3.79 -2.25
C ARG A 106 6.06 -4.95 -1.26
N MET A 107 4.95 -5.41 -0.68
CA MET A 107 4.93 -6.60 0.18
C MET A 107 5.57 -7.80 -0.52
N PHE A 108 5.16 -8.10 -1.75
CA PHE A 108 5.75 -9.20 -2.52
C PHE A 108 7.25 -9.00 -2.76
N GLN A 109 7.66 -7.80 -3.15
CA GLN A 109 9.07 -7.49 -3.46
C GLN A 109 9.97 -7.52 -2.22
N TYR A 110 9.52 -6.98 -1.08
CA TYR A 110 10.26 -7.06 0.18
C TYR A 110 10.32 -8.49 0.71
N GLY A 111 9.26 -9.28 0.53
CA GLY A 111 9.28 -10.71 0.84
C GLY A 111 10.38 -11.44 0.06
N LEU A 112 10.51 -11.16 -1.25
CA LEU A 112 11.59 -11.72 -2.08
C LEU A 112 12.98 -11.26 -1.65
N LEU A 113 13.16 -9.95 -1.43
CA LEU A 113 14.45 -9.41 -0.96
C LEU A 113 14.87 -10.02 0.39
N PHE A 114 13.91 -10.25 1.28
CA PHE A 114 14.15 -10.93 2.54
C PHE A 114 14.59 -12.38 2.30
N ASP A 115 13.85 -13.13 1.46
CA ASP A 115 14.16 -14.53 1.16
C ASP A 115 15.54 -14.71 0.51
N TRP A 116 15.94 -13.75 -0.33
CA TRP A 116 17.25 -13.76 -0.97
C TRP A 116 18.39 -13.28 -0.05
N ASN A 117 18.08 -12.56 1.02
CA ASN A 117 19.06 -11.96 1.93
C ASN A 117 18.60 -12.05 3.40
N PRO A 118 18.52 -13.26 3.98
CA PRO A 118 17.98 -13.44 5.34
C PRO A 118 18.81 -12.74 6.43
N ASP A 119 20.09 -12.47 6.16
CA ASP A 119 20.97 -11.76 7.10
C ASP A 119 20.58 -10.29 7.32
N LEU A 120 19.83 -9.67 6.39
CA LEU A 120 19.34 -8.30 6.55
C LEU A 120 18.51 -8.13 7.83
N PHE A 121 17.82 -9.18 8.26
CA PHE A 121 17.04 -9.14 9.49
C PHE A 121 17.89 -9.15 10.74
N LYS A 122 19.05 -9.82 10.71
CA LYS A 122 19.95 -9.90 11.88
C LYS A 122 20.46 -8.52 12.29
N GLU A 123 20.75 -7.67 11.30
CA GLU A 123 21.13 -6.28 11.53
C GLU A 123 19.97 -5.49 12.15
N LEU A 124 18.74 -5.71 11.66
CA LEU A 124 17.54 -5.04 12.14
C LEU A 124 17.16 -5.42 13.57
N SER A 125 17.39 -6.67 13.95
CA SER A 125 17.11 -7.22 15.28
C SER A 125 18.33 -7.24 16.19
N ALA A 126 19.37 -6.45 15.90
CA ALA A 126 20.59 -6.45 16.68
C ALA A 126 20.28 -6.08 18.16
N GLY A 127 20.74 -6.94 19.08
CA GLY A 127 20.48 -6.77 20.52
C GLY A 127 19.09 -7.22 20.99
N ILE A 128 18.24 -7.74 20.11
CA ILE A 128 16.95 -8.32 20.46
C ILE A 128 17.04 -9.85 20.40
N ASP A 129 16.55 -10.52 21.43
CA ASP A 129 16.41 -11.98 21.41
C ASP A 129 15.32 -12.39 20.41
N THR A 130 15.71 -13.12 19.38
CA THR A 130 14.85 -13.64 18.31
C THR A 130 14.55 -15.13 18.43
N THR A 131 14.89 -15.76 19.56
CA THR A 131 14.59 -17.18 19.77
C THR A 131 13.07 -17.43 19.85
N PRO A 132 12.56 -18.55 19.32
CA PRO A 132 11.13 -18.85 19.32
C PRO A 132 10.50 -18.87 20.72
N GLY A 133 9.25 -18.43 20.86
CA GLY A 133 8.54 -18.30 22.14
C GLY A 133 8.08 -16.86 22.47
N GLY A 134 8.27 -15.93 21.54
CA GLY A 134 7.69 -14.59 21.60
C GLY A 134 6.18 -14.60 21.39
N TRP A 135 5.50 -13.53 21.78
CA TRP A 135 4.08 -13.36 21.47
C TRP A 135 3.66 -11.92 21.17
N ARG A 136 4.57 -10.97 21.41
CA ARG A 136 4.31 -9.55 21.22
C ARG A 136 5.60 -8.81 20.93
N VAL A 137 5.60 -8.00 19.88
CA VAL A 137 6.75 -7.20 19.47
C VAL A 137 6.36 -5.72 19.56
N LYS A 138 7.13 -4.93 20.30
CA LYS A 138 7.00 -3.48 20.35
C LYS A 138 8.02 -2.86 19.40
N ILE A 139 7.56 -1.99 18.52
CA ILE A 139 8.39 -1.26 17.56
C ILE A 139 8.14 0.23 17.68
N ARG A 140 9.10 1.04 17.24
CA ARG A 140 8.93 2.48 17.03
C ARG A 140 9.15 2.79 15.56
N LEU A 141 8.39 3.74 15.04
CA LEU A 141 8.56 4.27 13.69
C LEU A 141 8.04 5.70 13.57
N THR A 142 8.51 6.41 12.55
CA THR A 142 8.11 7.78 12.22
C THR A 142 7.53 7.83 10.81
N ARG A 143 6.42 8.57 10.65
CA ARG A 143 5.70 8.74 9.39
C ARG A 143 5.39 10.21 9.15
N PRO A 144 5.30 10.65 7.87
CA PRO A 144 4.76 11.97 7.55
C PRO A 144 3.35 12.13 8.13
N ASP A 145 3.03 13.32 8.61
CA ASP A 145 1.69 13.67 9.07
C ASP A 145 0.80 14.05 7.88
N GLU A 146 0.41 13.03 7.11
CA GLU A 146 -0.46 13.21 5.94
C GLU A 146 -1.45 12.05 5.75
N PRO A 147 -2.53 12.25 4.97
CA PRO A 147 -3.49 11.19 4.69
C PRO A 147 -2.83 9.93 4.13
N ASN A 148 -3.27 8.77 4.63
CA ASN A 148 -2.80 7.42 4.28
C ASN A 148 -1.42 7.03 4.83
N ALA A 149 -0.66 7.93 5.46
CA ALA A 149 0.65 7.59 6.00
C ALA A 149 0.60 6.55 7.12
N MET A 150 -0.43 6.62 7.99
CA MET A 150 -0.66 5.66 9.08
C MET A 150 -1.56 4.49 8.71
N SER A 151 -2.60 4.69 7.89
CA SER A 151 -3.47 3.58 7.48
C SER A 151 -2.74 2.54 6.64
N SER A 152 -1.72 2.95 5.87
CA SER A 152 -0.83 2.02 5.15
C SER A 152 -0.06 1.10 6.09
N ILE A 153 0.38 1.59 7.26
CA ILE A 153 1.06 0.77 8.28
C ILE A 153 0.09 -0.25 8.87
N LEU A 154 -1.13 0.19 9.22
CA LEU A 154 -2.17 -0.71 9.72
C LEU A 154 -2.53 -1.79 8.69
N SER A 155 -2.70 -1.40 7.43
CA SER A 155 -2.99 -2.34 6.36
C SER A 155 -1.84 -3.32 6.15
N MET A 156 -0.59 -2.86 6.21
CA MET A 156 0.58 -3.72 6.07
C MET A 156 0.63 -4.78 7.17
N VAL A 157 0.42 -4.40 8.44
CA VAL A 157 0.37 -5.37 9.55
C VAL A 157 -0.69 -6.45 9.30
N GLY A 158 -1.88 -6.05 8.84
CA GLY A 158 -2.97 -6.98 8.49
C GLY A 158 -2.67 -7.86 7.28
N ASP A 159 -1.99 -7.33 6.25
CA ASP A 159 -1.63 -8.08 5.04
C ASP A 159 -0.66 -9.23 5.33
N TYR A 160 0.21 -9.06 6.33
CA TYR A 160 1.08 -10.14 6.83
C TYR A 160 0.38 -11.09 7.81
N GLY A 161 -0.90 -10.86 8.12
CA GLY A 161 -1.70 -11.74 8.98
C GLY A 161 -1.56 -11.49 10.49
N PHE A 162 -1.01 -10.33 10.89
CA PHE A 162 -0.85 -9.99 12.29
C PHE A 162 -1.91 -9.00 12.77
N ASN A 163 -2.13 -8.99 14.09
CA ASN A 163 -3.00 -8.01 14.73
C ASN A 163 -2.18 -7.04 15.59
N MET A 164 -2.65 -5.81 15.69
CA MET A 164 -2.08 -4.79 16.55
C MET A 164 -2.81 -4.78 17.90
N GLN A 165 -2.06 -4.66 18.99
CA GLN A 165 -2.61 -4.52 20.34
C GLN A 165 -2.66 -3.06 20.80
N TYR A 166 -1.56 -2.33 20.62
CA TYR A 166 -1.43 -0.93 21.05
C TYR A 166 -0.79 -0.07 19.98
N MET A 167 -1.20 1.19 19.95
CA MET A 167 -0.60 2.27 19.18
C MET A 167 -0.53 3.49 20.08
N GLU A 168 0.68 3.98 20.32
CA GLU A 168 0.95 5.10 21.22
C GLU A 168 1.70 6.18 20.45
N LEU A 169 1.19 7.42 20.47
CA LEU A 169 1.90 8.56 19.92
C LEU A 169 3.01 8.99 20.88
N MET A 170 4.23 9.09 20.35
CA MET A 170 5.41 9.51 21.13
C MET A 170 5.72 11.00 20.94
N SER A 171 5.64 11.50 19.72
CA SER A 171 5.92 12.91 19.43
C SER A 171 5.29 13.39 18.13
N PHE A 172 4.98 14.68 18.09
CA PHE A 172 4.82 15.46 16.87
C PHE A 172 6.14 16.17 16.56
N ASN A 173 6.69 15.94 15.38
CA ASN A 173 7.94 16.54 14.96
C ASN A 173 7.60 17.70 14.01
N GLU A 174 7.30 18.87 14.57
CA GLU A 174 6.82 20.04 13.81
C GLU A 174 7.75 20.42 12.65
N GLY A 175 9.07 20.40 12.88
CA GLY A 175 10.05 20.79 11.86
C GLY A 175 10.11 19.88 10.63
N THR A 176 9.68 18.62 10.74
CA THR A 176 9.66 17.67 9.62
C THR A 176 8.26 17.27 9.20
N HIS A 177 7.22 17.87 9.79
CA HIS A 177 5.82 17.49 9.60
C HIS A 177 5.61 15.97 9.68
N SER A 178 6.13 15.37 10.75
CA SER A 178 6.07 13.92 10.97
C SER A 178 5.64 13.57 12.38
N VAL A 179 5.21 12.34 12.56
CA VAL A 179 4.69 11.79 13.81
C VAL A 179 5.40 10.47 14.12
N THR A 180 5.81 10.30 15.37
CA THR A 180 6.49 9.09 15.84
C THR A 180 5.55 8.28 16.71
N PHE A 181 5.40 6.99 16.40
CA PHE A 181 4.55 6.06 17.14
C PHE A 181 5.32 4.87 17.66
N ASP A 182 4.89 4.38 18.81
CA ASP A 182 5.17 3.02 19.25
C ASP A 182 3.98 2.12 18.90
N LEU A 183 4.26 1.01 18.22
CA LEU A 183 3.26 0.01 17.85
C LEU A 183 3.58 -1.29 18.56
N THR A 184 2.54 -1.97 19.03
CA THR A 184 2.65 -3.29 19.64
C THR A 184 1.89 -4.30 18.78
N ILE A 185 2.63 -5.22 18.17
CA ILE A 185 2.09 -6.22 17.23
C ILE A 185 2.09 -7.58 17.94
N LEU A 186 0.97 -8.29 17.86
CA LEU A 186 0.84 -9.65 18.40
C LEU A 186 1.46 -10.64 17.41
N GLY A 187 2.40 -11.46 17.90
CA GLY A 187 3.10 -12.46 17.10
C GLY A 187 4.49 -12.77 17.66
N ASP A 188 5.07 -13.85 17.16
CA ASP A 188 6.43 -14.27 17.51
C ASP A 188 7.43 -13.62 16.55
N LEU A 189 8.49 -12.99 17.08
CA LEU A 189 9.55 -12.39 16.26
C LEU A 189 10.35 -13.43 15.44
N SER A 190 10.32 -14.70 15.85
CA SER A 190 10.92 -15.80 15.09
C SER A 190 10.11 -16.20 13.85
N ASP A 191 8.85 -15.77 13.73
CA ASP A 191 8.01 -16.04 12.56
C ASP A 191 8.55 -15.29 11.33
N THR A 192 8.81 -16.01 10.23
CA THR A 192 9.27 -15.43 8.97
C THR A 192 8.35 -14.32 8.44
N ALA A 193 7.02 -14.45 8.59
CA ALA A 193 6.09 -13.40 8.18
C ALA A 193 6.26 -12.12 9.03
N MET A 194 6.51 -12.28 10.35
CA MET A 194 6.79 -11.15 11.24
C MET A 194 8.10 -10.47 10.82
N GLN A 195 9.14 -11.26 10.56
CA GLN A 195 10.44 -10.73 10.15
C GLN A 195 10.36 -9.95 8.82
N LYS A 196 9.60 -10.47 7.84
CA LYS A 196 9.32 -9.78 6.58
C LYS A 196 8.53 -8.48 6.77
N LEU A 197 7.50 -8.50 7.62
CA LEU A 197 6.74 -7.31 7.99
C LEU A 197 7.65 -6.23 8.58
N LEU A 198 8.45 -6.58 9.59
CA LEU A 198 9.35 -5.64 10.25
C LEU A 198 10.44 -5.12 9.30
N PHE A 199 10.96 -5.98 8.42
CA PHE A 199 11.87 -5.58 7.37
C PHE A 199 11.23 -4.53 6.44
N GLN A 200 10.02 -4.78 5.95
CA GLN A 200 9.31 -3.81 5.12
C GLN A 200 9.03 -2.50 5.87
N LEU A 201 8.54 -2.56 7.11
CA LEU A 201 8.30 -1.38 7.94
C LEU A 201 9.58 -0.56 8.12
N SER A 202 10.74 -1.22 8.29
CA SER A 202 12.04 -0.56 8.40
C SER A 202 12.47 0.17 7.13
N LYS A 203 12.05 -0.31 5.96
CA LYS A 203 12.37 0.30 4.65
C LYS A 203 11.36 1.36 4.23
N GLU A 204 10.15 1.33 4.77
CA GLU A 204 9.10 2.30 4.46
C GLU A 204 8.97 3.42 5.49
N SER A 205 9.57 3.30 6.67
CA SER A 205 9.44 4.27 7.76
C SER A 205 10.78 4.85 8.19
N GLU A 206 10.74 6.08 8.72
CA GLU A 206 11.91 6.71 9.34
C GLU A 206 12.01 6.28 10.81
N GLY A 207 13.22 6.31 11.37
CA GLY A 207 13.42 6.05 12.80
C GLY A 207 12.95 4.67 13.27
N PHE A 208 12.84 3.70 12.37
CA PHE A 208 12.36 2.36 12.71
C PHE A 208 13.33 1.67 13.69
N VAL A 209 12.80 1.13 14.78
CA VAL A 209 13.56 0.30 15.72
C VAL A 209 12.64 -0.71 16.41
N ILE A 210 13.17 -1.91 16.64
CA ILE A 210 12.53 -2.92 17.50
C ILE A 210 12.87 -2.57 18.94
N LEU A 211 11.86 -2.21 19.73
CA LEU A 211 12.04 -1.80 21.12
C LEU A 211 12.07 -3.00 22.06
N GLN A 212 11.20 -3.98 21.81
CA GLN A 212 10.99 -5.10 22.73
C GLN A 212 10.42 -6.32 22.01
N ASN A 213 10.85 -7.51 22.39
CA ASN A 213 10.23 -8.79 22.04
C ASN A 213 9.80 -9.49 23.32
N ASP A 214 8.50 -9.50 23.60
CA ASP A 214 7.96 -10.10 24.79
C ASP A 214 7.79 -11.60 24.64
N ARG A 215 8.38 -12.32 25.58
CA ARG A 215 8.33 -13.77 25.66
C ARG A 215 7.17 -14.22 26.52
N LYS A 216 6.62 -15.39 26.22
CA LYS A 216 5.61 -16.02 27.10
C LYS A 216 6.23 -16.47 28.43
N ASP A 217 7.54 -16.69 28.46
CA ASP A 217 8.28 -17.09 29.65
C ASP A 217 8.91 -15.87 30.33
N GLY A 218 8.18 -15.33 31.31
CA GLY A 218 8.56 -14.10 32.01
C GLY A 218 7.48 -13.50 32.91
N ALA A 219 6.33 -14.16 33.12
CA ALA A 219 5.57 -13.94 34.35
C ALA A 219 6.42 -14.50 35.51
N ALA A 220 7.38 -13.70 35.99
CA ALA A 220 8.05 -13.98 37.25
C ALA A 220 6.97 -14.15 38.33
N LYS A 221 7.08 -15.28 39.04
CA LYS A 221 6.44 -15.48 40.35
C LYS A 221 6.76 -14.35 41.31
#